data_AF-A0A954NEK6-F1
#
_entry.id   AF-A0A954NEK6-F1
#
_cell.length_a   1.000
_cell.length_b   1.000
_cell.length_c   1.000
_cell.angle_alpha   90.00
_cell.angle_beta   90.00
_cell.angle_gamma   90.00
#
_symmetry.space_group_name_H-M   'P 1'
#
loop_
_entity.id
_entity.type
_entity.pdbx_description
1 polymer ?
#
loop_
_entity_poly.entity_id
_entity_poly.type
_entity_poly.pdbx_seq_one_letter_code
_entity_poly.pdbx_strand_id
1 'polypeptide(L)'
;MSLLAILYQLVPESPILAAYNLDDRPDFVYHPPTIQSGKPRILASLDRKSGGSWLGVNQHGLLVGATPRRKYMSLPATRSRTKLCRELLRCSNARRSLDMAMTELETGQYEGVNFIIADFDNGWAVHGGSEIEAQPLNEGLSVIGNGDVDDPRDERVSMAQRLLTLQTLDSPVKFLAVASKVFARSPSPLGRPTMVRREPHVATVSSTLVALGKKPRDAIYQYADGAPDETRYEDYSPFLRDILSRGLRESRSKAKA
;
A
#
# COMPACT_ATOMS: atom_id res chain seq x y z
N MET A 1 -8.90 3.71 9.55
CA MET A 1 -7.47 3.91 9.88
C MET A 1 -6.72 2.73 9.29
N SER A 2 -6.29 2.82 8.05
CA SER A 2 -5.66 1.70 7.37
C SER A 2 -4.29 1.38 7.96
N LEU A 3 -3.81 0.16 7.76
CA LEU A 3 -2.50 -0.29 8.22
C LEU A 3 -1.73 -0.87 7.04
N LEU A 4 -0.52 -0.40 6.80
CA LEU A 4 0.39 -0.92 5.79
C LEU A 4 1.68 -1.38 6.43
N ALA A 5 2.11 -2.61 6.16
CA ALA A 5 3.46 -3.10 6.43
C ALA A 5 4.19 -3.28 5.11
N ILE A 6 5.44 -2.86 5.04
CA ILE A 6 6.34 -3.07 3.92
C ILE A 6 7.66 -3.66 4.42
N LEU A 7 8.06 -4.79 3.86
CA LEU A 7 9.42 -5.31 3.97
C LEU A 7 10.18 -4.89 2.70
N TYR A 8 11.08 -3.93 2.87
CA TYR A 8 11.76 -3.26 1.77
C TYR A 8 13.22 -3.71 1.67
N GLN A 9 13.63 -4.13 0.48
CA GLN A 9 14.97 -4.57 0.05
C GLN A 9 15.65 -5.70 0.84
N LEU A 10 15.07 -6.17 1.94
CA LEU A 10 15.63 -7.26 2.76
C LEU A 10 15.71 -8.60 2.01
N VAL A 11 14.81 -8.82 1.05
CA VAL A 11 14.74 -10.05 0.23
C VAL A 11 15.15 -9.69 -1.21
N PRO A 12 16.39 -9.99 -1.65
CA PRO A 12 16.93 -9.47 -2.91
C PRO A 12 16.14 -9.85 -4.18
N GLU A 13 15.52 -11.03 -4.19
CA GLU A 13 14.70 -11.51 -5.30
C GLU A 13 13.34 -10.81 -5.40
N SER A 14 12.82 -10.32 -4.27
CA SER A 14 11.56 -9.58 -4.16
C SER A 14 11.72 -8.36 -3.24
N PRO A 15 12.29 -7.26 -3.77
CA PRO A 15 12.65 -6.09 -2.97
C PRO A 15 11.47 -5.37 -2.31
N ILE A 16 10.24 -5.64 -2.73
CA ILE A 16 9.04 -5.08 -2.10
C ILE A 16 8.10 -6.21 -1.73
N LEU A 17 7.91 -6.41 -0.44
CA LEU A 17 6.83 -7.24 0.10
C LEU A 17 5.93 -6.34 0.93
N ALA A 18 4.61 -6.40 0.73
CA ALA A 18 3.67 -5.53 1.42
C ALA A 18 2.43 -6.26 1.90
N ALA A 19 1.87 -5.81 3.01
CA ALA A 19 0.59 -6.24 3.54
C ALA A 19 -0.22 -5.01 3.93
N TYR A 20 -1.49 -4.96 3.56
CA TYR A 20 -2.33 -3.78 3.71
C TYR A 20 -3.73 -4.15 4.16
N ASN A 21 -4.18 -3.62 5.30
CA ASN A 21 -5.60 -3.63 5.69
C ASN A 21 -6.18 -2.24 5.42
N LEU A 22 -7.17 -2.18 4.54
CA LEU A 22 -7.96 -0.98 4.30
C LEU A 22 -9.07 -0.91 5.35
N ASP A 23 -9.02 0.10 6.20
CA ASP A 23 -10.07 0.32 7.19
C ASP A 23 -10.86 1.58 6.87
N ASP A 24 -12.12 1.38 6.52
CA ASP A 24 -13.06 2.41 6.12
C ASP A 24 -14.45 2.14 6.72
N ARG A 25 -15.44 2.94 6.37
CA ARG A 25 -16.82 2.75 6.80
C ARG A 25 -17.38 1.44 6.22
N PRO A 26 -18.15 0.67 7.01
CA PRO A 26 -18.68 -0.62 6.56
C PRO A 26 -19.59 -0.55 5.30
N ASP A 27 -20.19 0.60 5.03
CA ASP A 27 -21.05 0.84 3.85
C ASP A 27 -20.27 1.15 2.56
N PHE A 28 -18.95 1.33 2.66
CA PHE A 28 -18.12 1.67 1.49
C PHE A 28 -17.84 0.43 0.64
N VAL A 29 -18.16 0.54 -0.64
CA VAL A 29 -17.93 -0.51 -1.62
C VAL A 29 -16.72 -0.16 -2.47
N TYR A 30 -15.75 -1.06 -2.49
CA TYR A 30 -14.57 -1.01 -3.34
C TYR A 30 -14.71 -2.03 -4.47
N HIS A 31 -14.23 -1.69 -5.65
CA HIS A 31 -14.08 -2.70 -6.70
C HIS A 31 -12.83 -3.54 -6.42
N PRO A 32 -12.89 -4.87 -6.58
CA PRO A 32 -11.72 -5.72 -6.51
C PRO A 32 -10.61 -5.26 -7.47
N PRO A 33 -9.36 -5.68 -7.25
CA PRO A 33 -8.23 -5.28 -8.06
C PRO A 33 -8.44 -5.56 -9.54
N THR A 34 -8.34 -4.52 -10.37
CA THR A 34 -8.49 -4.64 -11.83
C THR A 34 -7.39 -3.88 -12.55
N ILE A 35 -7.05 -4.34 -13.77
CA ILE A 35 -6.08 -3.65 -14.62
C ILE A 35 -6.71 -2.36 -15.14
N GLN A 36 -6.22 -1.23 -14.66
CA GLN A 36 -6.53 0.08 -15.18
C GLN A 36 -5.81 0.30 -16.51
N SER A 37 -6.56 0.73 -17.52
CA SER A 37 -6.02 1.12 -18.81
C SER A 37 -5.24 2.44 -18.70
N GLY A 38 -4.28 2.63 -19.60
CA GLY A 38 -3.37 3.76 -19.59
C GLY A 38 -1.92 3.32 -19.75
N LYS A 39 -1.02 4.30 -19.77
CA LYS A 39 0.43 4.10 -19.73
C LYS A 39 0.98 4.92 -18.56
N PRO A 40 1.54 4.30 -17.52
CA PRO A 40 1.61 2.84 -17.29
C PRO A 40 0.24 2.20 -17.02
N ARG A 41 0.12 0.89 -17.27
CA ARG A 41 -0.99 0.08 -16.72
C ARG A 41 -0.81 -0.08 -15.21
N ILE A 42 -1.92 -0.13 -14.48
CA ILE A 42 -1.94 -0.19 -13.01
C ILE A 42 -2.87 -1.32 -12.58
N LEU A 43 -2.45 -2.16 -11.64
CA LEU A 43 -3.33 -3.07 -10.92
C LEU A 43 -3.63 -2.48 -9.55
N ALA A 44 -4.90 -2.20 -9.29
CA ALA A 44 -5.34 -1.58 -8.04
C ALA A 44 -6.82 -1.87 -7.79
N SER A 45 -7.22 -1.92 -6.52
CA SER A 45 -8.64 -1.78 -6.15
C SER A 45 -9.08 -0.33 -6.36
N LEU A 46 -10.36 -0.14 -6.66
CA LEU A 46 -10.90 1.20 -6.91
C LEU A 46 -11.97 1.57 -5.89
N ASP A 47 -11.84 2.77 -5.34
CA ASP A 47 -12.94 3.42 -4.63
C ASP A 47 -14.06 3.73 -5.61
N ARG A 48 -15.23 3.12 -5.44
CA ARG A 48 -16.39 3.31 -6.32
C ARG A 48 -16.89 4.76 -6.35
N LYS A 49 -16.71 5.51 -5.25
CA LYS A 49 -17.20 6.89 -5.12
C LYS A 49 -16.26 7.87 -5.79
N SER A 50 -14.95 7.78 -5.51
CA SER A 50 -13.97 8.74 -6.05
C SER A 50 -13.33 8.30 -7.37
N GLY A 51 -13.39 7.01 -7.71
CA GLY A 51 -12.57 6.40 -8.77
C GLY A 51 -11.08 6.36 -8.44
N GLY A 52 -10.68 6.72 -7.22
CA GLY A 52 -9.29 6.65 -6.75
C GLY A 52 -8.90 5.25 -6.30
N SER A 53 -7.72 5.13 -5.70
CA SER A 53 -7.24 3.91 -5.05
C SER A 53 -6.52 4.23 -3.74
N TRP A 54 -6.40 3.23 -2.87
CA TRP A 54 -5.56 3.31 -1.67
C TRP A 54 -4.28 2.49 -1.79
N LEU A 55 -4.21 1.55 -2.73
CA LEU A 55 -3.04 0.70 -2.94
C LEU A 55 -3.04 0.20 -4.38
N GLY A 56 -1.89 0.30 -5.04
CA GLY A 56 -1.71 -0.29 -6.35
C GLY A 56 -0.27 -0.54 -6.71
N VAL A 57 -0.09 -1.25 -7.82
CA VAL A 57 1.20 -1.49 -8.46
C VAL A 57 1.08 -1.21 -9.94
N ASN A 58 2.05 -0.49 -10.51
CA ASN A 58 2.07 -0.23 -11.95
C ASN A 58 3.00 -1.19 -12.71
N GLN A 59 2.93 -1.16 -14.04
CA GLN A 59 3.71 -2.03 -14.92
C GLN A 59 5.24 -1.87 -14.79
N HIS A 60 5.71 -0.79 -14.16
CA HIS A 60 7.14 -0.53 -13.91
C HIS A 60 7.62 -1.10 -12.56
N GLY A 61 6.74 -1.73 -11.79
CA GLY A 61 7.06 -2.22 -10.44
C GLY A 61 7.02 -1.14 -9.36
N LEU A 62 6.39 0.01 -9.64
CA LEU A 62 6.13 1.03 -8.64
C LEU A 62 4.89 0.63 -7.81
N LEU A 63 5.08 0.47 -6.51
CA LEU A 63 4.03 0.33 -5.51
C LEU A 63 3.75 1.71 -4.89
N VAL A 64 2.46 2.05 -4.79
CA VAL A 64 2.00 3.19 -3.99
C VAL A 64 0.87 2.71 -3.10
N GLY A 65 1.05 2.87 -1.79
CA GLY A 65 0.03 2.65 -0.77
C GLY A 65 -0.25 3.93 -0.01
N ALA A 66 -1.49 4.11 0.45
CA ALA A 66 -1.93 5.30 1.16
C ALA A 66 -2.62 4.93 2.47
N THR A 67 -2.40 5.74 3.50
CA THR A 67 -3.17 5.68 4.75
C THR A 67 -3.71 7.07 5.11
N PRO A 68 -4.94 7.17 5.67
CA PRO A 68 -5.45 8.46 6.12
C PRO A 68 -4.56 9.04 7.23
N ARG A 69 -4.19 10.31 7.15
CA ARG A 69 -3.48 11.04 8.23
C ARG A 69 -4.39 12.12 8.81
N ARG A 70 -4.25 12.43 10.10
CA ARG A 70 -4.90 13.62 10.66
C ARG A 70 -4.18 14.88 10.17
N LYS A 71 -4.96 15.87 9.76
CA LYS A 71 -4.49 17.21 9.40
C LYS A 71 -5.32 18.21 10.17
N TYR A 72 -4.70 18.95 11.08
CA TYR A 72 -5.39 19.90 11.95
C TYR A 72 -5.53 21.25 11.25
N MET A 73 -6.67 21.91 11.43
CA MET A 73 -6.95 23.26 10.91
C MET A 73 -6.80 23.40 9.38
N SER A 74 -7.24 22.41 8.62
CA SER A 74 -7.29 22.50 7.14
C SER A 74 -8.64 23.03 6.65
N LEU A 75 -8.61 23.85 5.60
CA LEU A 75 -9.80 24.11 4.78
C LEU A 75 -10.36 22.78 4.24
N PRO A 76 -11.67 22.71 3.93
CA PRO A 76 -12.24 21.55 3.27
C PRO A 76 -11.45 21.19 2.01
N ALA A 77 -11.00 19.94 1.93
CA ALA A 77 -10.25 19.48 0.77
C ALA A 77 -11.11 19.53 -0.50
N THR A 78 -10.52 20.03 -1.58
CA THR A 78 -11.17 20.12 -2.88
C THR A 78 -10.71 19.00 -3.82
N ARG A 79 -9.62 18.30 -3.48
CA ARG A 79 -9.08 17.15 -4.22
C ARG A 79 -9.05 15.90 -3.37
N SER A 80 -9.14 14.74 -4.04
CA SER A 80 -9.24 13.44 -3.41
C SER A 80 -7.86 12.80 -3.25
N ARG A 81 -7.53 12.38 -2.02
CA ARG A 81 -6.30 11.65 -1.69
C ARG A 81 -6.17 10.33 -2.46
N THR A 82 -7.29 9.63 -2.63
CA THR A 82 -7.33 8.36 -3.37
C THR A 82 -7.13 8.57 -4.87
N LYS A 83 -7.61 9.69 -5.43
CA LYS A 83 -7.28 10.07 -6.81
C LYS A 83 -5.80 10.41 -6.95
N LEU A 84 -5.23 11.16 -6.01
CA LEU A 84 -3.79 11.44 -6.00
C LEU A 84 -2.98 10.14 -5.95
N CYS A 85 -3.31 9.19 -5.07
CA CYS A 85 -2.67 7.86 -5.04
C CYS A 85 -2.64 7.19 -6.42
N ARG A 86 -3.74 7.29 -7.18
CA ARG A 86 -3.84 6.74 -8.53
C ARG A 86 -3.04 7.54 -9.56
N GLU A 87 -2.92 8.86 -9.40
CA GLU A 87 -2.07 9.73 -10.22
C GLU A 87 -0.59 9.44 -9.98
N LEU A 88 -0.18 9.25 -8.72
CA LEU A 88 1.17 8.81 -8.34
C LEU A 88 1.57 7.49 -9.01
N LEU A 89 0.63 6.53 -9.07
CA LEU A 89 0.84 5.26 -9.78
C LEU A 89 1.06 5.40 -11.29
N ARG A 90 0.80 6.58 -11.88
CA ARG A 90 1.13 6.86 -13.30
C ARG A 90 2.57 7.29 -13.51
N CYS A 91 3.33 7.54 -12.45
CA CYS A 91 4.75 7.86 -12.56
C CYS A 91 5.56 6.64 -13.02
N SER A 92 6.68 6.91 -13.69
CA SER A 92 7.54 5.84 -14.23
C SER A 92 8.42 5.16 -13.18
N ASN A 93 8.61 5.78 -12.01
CA ASN A 93 9.44 5.30 -10.90
C ASN A 93 9.07 6.04 -9.60
N ALA A 94 9.64 5.58 -8.47
CA ALA A 94 9.34 6.10 -7.15
C ALA A 94 9.81 7.55 -6.95
N ARG A 95 10.96 7.96 -7.54
CA ARG A 95 11.44 9.35 -7.47
C ARG A 95 10.45 10.35 -8.06
N ARG A 96 9.97 10.09 -9.28
CA ARG A 96 8.97 10.96 -9.91
C ARG A 96 7.64 10.96 -9.16
N SER A 97 7.29 9.82 -8.57
CA SER A 97 6.11 9.71 -7.72
C SER A 97 6.27 10.52 -6.43
N LEU A 98 7.46 10.54 -5.83
CA LEU A 98 7.78 11.38 -4.68
C LEU A 98 7.67 12.87 -5.04
N ASP A 99 8.33 13.31 -6.11
CA ASP A 99 8.32 14.72 -6.54
C ASP A 99 6.89 15.22 -6.76
N MET A 100 6.05 14.39 -7.42
CA MET A 100 4.64 14.69 -7.63
C MET A 100 3.86 14.73 -6.31
N ALA A 101 4.11 13.78 -5.40
CA ALA A 101 3.43 13.75 -4.10
C ALA A 101 3.74 15.02 -3.28
N MET A 102 5.01 15.43 -3.20
CA MET A 102 5.43 16.64 -2.49
C MET A 102 4.73 17.88 -3.09
N THR A 103 4.85 18.05 -4.42
CA THR A 103 4.25 19.18 -5.14
C THR A 103 2.73 19.27 -4.92
N GLU A 104 2.02 18.13 -5.05
CA GLU A 104 0.57 18.10 -4.93
C GLU A 104 0.11 18.35 -3.49
N LEU A 105 0.80 17.78 -2.50
CA LEU A 105 0.45 17.98 -1.09
C LEU A 105 0.67 19.43 -0.65
N GLU A 106 1.70 20.11 -1.17
CA GLU A 106 2.01 21.53 -0.87
C GLU A 106 0.91 22.49 -1.30
N THR A 107 0.07 22.11 -2.27
CA THR A 107 -1.10 22.91 -2.66
C THR A 107 -2.11 23.10 -1.53
N GLY A 108 -2.06 22.24 -0.50
CA GLY A 108 -3.01 22.27 0.62
C GLY A 108 -4.42 21.78 0.26
N GLN A 109 -4.66 21.30 -0.96
CA GLN A 109 -6.00 20.94 -1.47
C GLN A 109 -6.48 19.55 -1.06
N TYR A 110 -5.66 18.80 -0.32
CA TYR A 110 -5.92 17.44 0.12
C TYR A 110 -6.10 17.38 1.64
N GLU A 111 -7.00 16.51 2.08
CA GLU A 111 -7.04 16.02 3.45
C GLU A 111 -5.71 15.29 3.78
N GLY A 112 -5.43 15.09 5.07
CA GLY A 112 -4.16 14.49 5.49
C GLY A 112 -3.96 13.07 4.97
N VAL A 113 -2.80 12.75 4.42
CA VAL A 113 -2.52 11.41 3.88
C VAL A 113 -1.07 11.05 4.10
N ASN A 114 -0.79 9.79 4.42
CA ASN A 114 0.54 9.24 4.24
C ASN A 114 0.59 8.43 2.95
N PHE A 115 1.73 8.46 2.26
CA PHE A 115 2.03 7.56 1.14
C PHE A 115 3.26 6.70 1.45
N ILE A 116 3.19 5.43 1.10
CA ILE A 116 4.35 4.57 0.90
C ILE A 116 4.55 4.45 -0.59
N ILE A 117 5.68 4.94 -1.09
CA ILE A 117 6.04 4.96 -2.51
C ILE A 117 7.32 4.17 -2.66
N ALA A 118 7.30 3.06 -3.39
CA ALA A 118 8.49 2.22 -3.56
C ALA A 118 8.58 1.60 -4.96
N ASP A 119 9.77 1.62 -5.54
CA ASP A 119 10.17 0.75 -6.65
C ASP A 119 11.33 -0.14 -6.20
N PHE A 120 11.96 -0.89 -7.12
CA PHE A 120 13.02 -1.82 -6.74
C PHE A 120 14.27 -1.16 -6.15
N ASP A 121 14.48 0.13 -6.45
CA ASP A 121 15.72 0.84 -6.16
C ASP A 121 15.52 1.92 -5.08
N ASN A 122 14.33 2.52 -5.00
CA ASN A 122 14.06 3.62 -4.09
C ASN A 122 12.67 3.52 -3.43
N GLY A 123 12.62 3.88 -2.14
CA GLY A 123 11.39 3.86 -1.34
C GLY A 123 11.32 5.04 -0.37
N TRP A 124 10.12 5.59 -0.18
CA TRP A 124 9.83 6.67 0.76
C TRP A 124 8.52 6.47 1.51
N ALA A 125 8.50 6.94 2.75
CA ALA A 125 7.29 7.32 3.44
C ALA A 125 7.10 8.84 3.33
N VAL A 126 5.96 9.27 2.78
CA VAL A 126 5.58 10.68 2.66
C VAL A 126 4.46 10.95 3.65
N HIS A 127 4.60 12.00 4.45
CA HIS A 127 3.66 12.44 5.48
C HIS A 127 3.03 13.76 5.07
N GLY A 128 1.84 13.73 4.47
CA GLY A 128 1.07 14.90 4.07
C GLY A 128 0.15 15.40 5.17
N GLY A 129 0.73 15.90 6.27
CA GLY A 129 0.01 16.43 7.43
C GLY A 129 -0.22 17.94 7.35
N SER A 130 -0.02 18.61 8.48
CA SER A 130 0.11 20.07 8.54
C SER A 130 1.46 20.52 7.96
N GLU A 131 2.51 19.75 8.24
CA GLU A 131 3.79 19.80 7.56
C GLU A 131 3.88 18.62 6.59
N ILE A 132 4.62 18.82 5.50
CA ILE A 132 4.79 17.83 4.45
C ILE A 132 6.24 17.39 4.49
N GLU A 133 6.44 16.12 4.80
CA GLU A 133 7.76 15.54 4.94
C GLU A 133 7.85 14.24 4.16
N ALA A 134 9.05 13.92 3.70
CA ALA A 134 9.34 12.63 3.11
C ALA A 134 10.63 12.08 3.72
N GLN A 135 10.58 10.82 4.14
CA GLN A 135 11.75 10.11 4.64
C GLN A 135 11.99 8.84 3.81
N PRO A 136 13.25 8.50 3.51
CA PRO A 136 13.56 7.26 2.81
C PRO A 136 13.15 6.06 3.66
N LEU A 137 12.70 4.99 2.99
CA LEU A 137 12.52 3.69 3.65
C LEU A 137 13.89 3.06 3.87
N ASN A 138 14.11 2.59 5.10
CA ASN A 138 15.28 1.78 5.41
C ASN A 138 15.09 0.36 4.88
N GLU A 139 16.20 -0.34 4.68
CA GLU A 139 16.15 -1.79 4.44
C GLU A 139 15.54 -2.48 5.67
N GLY A 140 14.59 -3.38 5.43
CA GLY A 140 13.87 -4.11 6.49
C GLY A 140 12.39 -3.78 6.56
N LEU A 141 11.81 -3.97 7.74
CA LEU A 141 10.37 -3.82 7.98
C LEU A 141 10.05 -2.38 8.40
N SER A 142 9.11 -1.76 7.71
CA SER A 142 8.42 -0.55 8.15
C SER A 142 6.91 -0.79 8.18
N VAL A 143 6.23 -0.18 9.15
CA VAL A 143 4.79 -0.27 9.34
C VAL A 143 4.23 1.13 9.54
N ILE A 144 3.15 1.45 8.83
CA ILE A 144 2.50 2.75 8.90
C ILE A 144 0.99 2.61 9.10
N GLY A 145 0.49 3.33 10.10
CA GLY A 145 -0.93 3.54 10.36
C GLY A 145 -1.35 4.92 9.90
N ASN A 146 -2.04 5.68 10.76
CA ASN A 146 -2.44 7.05 10.46
C ASN A 146 -1.44 8.12 10.95
N GLY A 147 -0.44 7.72 11.72
CA GLY A 147 0.62 8.59 12.22
C GLY A 147 1.84 8.57 11.31
N ASP A 148 3.00 8.75 11.92
CA ASP A 148 4.29 8.62 11.25
C ASP A 148 4.61 7.14 11.01
N VAL A 149 5.51 6.87 10.07
CA VAL A 149 5.96 5.49 9.83
C VAL A 149 6.74 5.01 11.06
N ASP A 150 6.49 3.76 11.46
CA ASP A 150 7.10 3.13 12.63
C ASP A 150 6.85 3.88 13.95
N ASP A 151 5.77 4.67 14.06
CA ASP A 151 5.44 5.43 15.27
C ASP A 151 5.16 4.49 16.47
N PRO A 152 6.02 4.50 17.52
CA PRO A 152 5.86 3.61 18.67
C PRO A 152 4.65 3.95 19.55
N ARG A 153 4.04 5.14 19.35
CA ARG A 153 2.82 5.54 20.07
C ARG A 153 1.55 4.97 19.46
N ASP A 154 1.61 4.51 18.21
CA ASP A 154 0.53 3.78 17.59
C ASP A 154 0.62 2.30 18.01
N GLU A 155 -0.24 1.91 18.96
CA GLU A 155 -0.26 0.55 19.52
C GLU A 155 -0.51 -0.53 18.47
N ARG A 156 -1.22 -0.20 17.38
CA ARG A 156 -1.49 -1.14 16.28
C ARG A 156 -0.26 -1.31 15.39
N VAL A 157 0.44 -0.21 15.10
CA VAL A 157 1.74 -0.25 14.40
C VAL A 157 2.74 -1.09 15.22
N SER A 158 2.86 -0.81 16.52
CA SER A 158 3.73 -1.56 17.44
C SER A 158 3.36 -3.04 17.52
N MET A 159 2.06 -3.35 17.56
CA MET A 159 1.57 -4.74 17.52
C MET A 159 1.97 -5.44 16.22
N ALA A 160 1.77 -4.80 15.07
CA ALA A 160 2.10 -5.38 13.76
C ALA A 160 3.62 -5.60 13.62
N GLN A 161 4.45 -4.62 13.99
CA GLN A 161 5.90 -4.76 14.02
C GLN A 161 6.35 -5.95 14.88
N ARG A 162 5.84 -6.05 16.12
CA ARG A 162 6.17 -7.16 17.01
C ARG A 162 5.79 -8.50 16.41
N LEU A 163 4.61 -8.61 15.81
CA LEU A 163 4.12 -9.88 15.25
C LEU A 163 4.87 -10.30 13.98
N LEU A 164 5.25 -9.35 13.14
CA LEU A 164 6.02 -9.61 11.91
C LEU A 164 7.49 -9.92 12.19
N THR A 165 8.04 -9.47 13.33
CA THR A 165 9.43 -9.74 13.72
C THR A 165 9.62 -10.99 14.59
N LEU A 166 8.54 -11.71 14.94
CA LEU A 166 8.64 -13.00 15.65
C LEU A 166 9.34 -14.10 14.83
N GLN A 167 9.40 -13.93 13.50
CA GLN A 167 10.04 -14.86 12.59
C GLN A 167 10.91 -14.09 11.60
N THR A 168 11.99 -14.71 11.14
CA THR A 168 12.80 -14.15 10.06
C THR A 168 12.03 -14.20 8.74
N LEU A 169 11.82 -13.03 8.13
CA LEU A 169 11.11 -12.86 6.86
C LEU A 169 12.10 -12.79 5.68
N ASP A 170 12.88 -13.85 5.49
CA ASP A 170 13.98 -13.93 4.50
C ASP A 170 13.56 -14.39 3.09
N SER A 171 12.25 -14.52 2.83
CA SER A 171 11.74 -14.93 1.53
C SER A 171 10.30 -14.46 1.33
N PRO A 172 9.83 -14.34 0.06
CA PRO A 172 8.46 -13.90 -0.24
C PRO A 172 7.43 -14.84 0.34
N VAL A 173 7.70 -16.16 0.29
CA VAL A 173 6.78 -17.19 0.80
C VAL A 173 6.61 -17.07 2.32
N LYS A 174 7.71 -16.92 3.07
CA LYS A 174 7.63 -16.74 4.53
C LYS A 174 6.92 -15.44 4.88
N PHE A 175 7.25 -14.34 4.22
CA PHE A 175 6.55 -13.07 4.43
C PHE A 175 5.04 -13.21 4.23
N LEU A 176 4.61 -13.75 3.09
CA LEU A 176 3.18 -13.90 2.78
C LEU A 176 2.48 -14.84 3.78
N ALA A 177 3.13 -15.94 4.18
CA ALA A 177 2.58 -16.87 5.15
C ALA A 177 2.42 -16.26 6.56
N VAL A 178 3.36 -15.42 6.99
CA VAL A 178 3.27 -14.72 8.28
C VAL A 178 2.31 -13.55 8.19
N ALA A 179 2.46 -12.69 7.18
CA ALA A 179 1.65 -11.48 7.00
C ALA A 179 0.16 -11.80 6.84
N SER A 180 -0.20 -12.82 6.05
CA SER A 180 -1.60 -13.28 5.94
C SER A 180 -2.21 -13.62 7.30
N LYS A 181 -1.48 -14.33 8.17
CA LYS A 181 -1.96 -14.67 9.52
C LYS A 181 -2.01 -13.46 10.44
N VAL A 182 -1.02 -12.58 10.37
CA VAL A 182 -0.93 -11.39 11.22
C VAL A 182 -2.05 -10.41 10.88
N PHE A 183 -2.26 -10.11 9.60
CA PHE A 183 -3.29 -9.17 9.14
C PHE A 183 -4.72 -9.75 9.27
N ALA A 184 -4.86 -11.08 9.31
CA ALA A 184 -6.09 -11.82 9.60
C ALA A 184 -6.28 -12.20 11.08
N ARG A 185 -5.59 -11.54 12.02
CA ARG A 185 -5.88 -11.80 13.44
C ARG A 185 -7.25 -11.23 13.79
N SER A 186 -8.12 -12.08 14.33
CA SER A 186 -9.46 -11.72 14.77
C SER A 186 -9.46 -10.53 15.74
N PRO A 187 -10.56 -9.74 15.77
CA PRO A 187 -10.66 -8.56 16.60
C PRO A 187 -10.32 -8.83 18.07
N SER A 188 -9.46 -7.97 18.63
CA SER A 188 -9.19 -7.96 20.07
C SER A 188 -10.34 -7.30 20.84
N PRO A 189 -10.47 -7.54 22.17
CA PRO A 189 -11.46 -6.85 22.99
C PRO A 189 -11.34 -5.32 22.91
N LEU A 190 -12.44 -4.63 23.20
CA LEU A 190 -12.50 -3.16 23.20
C LEU A 190 -11.36 -2.55 24.04
N GLY A 191 -10.74 -1.48 23.52
CA GLY A 191 -9.63 -0.79 24.17
C GLY A 191 -8.27 -1.48 24.02
N ARG A 192 -8.16 -2.55 23.22
CA ARG A 192 -6.87 -3.17 22.85
C ARG A 192 -6.60 -2.96 21.35
N PRO A 193 -5.32 -2.86 20.93
CA PRO A 193 -4.99 -2.80 19.51
C PRO A 193 -5.44 -4.07 18.80
N THR A 194 -5.87 -3.92 17.55
CA THR A 194 -6.39 -5.03 16.73
C THR A 194 -5.88 -4.96 15.30
N MET A 195 -5.73 -6.11 14.65
CA MET A 195 -5.30 -6.18 13.23
C MET A 195 -6.51 -6.06 12.29
N VAL A 196 -7.61 -6.74 12.60
CA VAL A 196 -8.90 -6.59 11.93
C VAL A 196 -9.82 -5.72 12.79
N ARG A 197 -10.51 -4.76 12.15
CA ARG A 197 -11.52 -3.91 12.79
C ARG A 197 -12.92 -4.36 12.39
N ARG A 198 -13.83 -4.40 13.36
CA ARG A 198 -15.28 -4.62 13.18
C ARG A 198 -16.06 -3.75 14.16
N GLU A 199 -15.95 -2.44 13.99
CA GLU A 199 -16.67 -1.45 14.79
C GLU A 199 -17.82 -0.85 13.95
N PRO A 200 -18.90 -0.33 14.57
CA PRO A 200 -20.07 0.17 13.84
C PRO A 200 -19.77 1.26 12.78
N HIS A 201 -18.72 2.05 13.00
CA HIS A 201 -18.35 3.17 12.11
C HIS A 201 -17.09 2.90 11.28
N VAL A 202 -16.40 1.79 11.53
CA VAL A 202 -15.14 1.46 10.86
C VAL A 202 -14.89 -0.04 10.90
N ALA A 203 -14.66 -0.62 9.73
CA ALA A 203 -14.32 -2.02 9.56
C ALA A 203 -13.11 -2.16 8.63
N THR A 204 -12.40 -3.27 8.76
CA THR A 204 -11.46 -3.71 7.72
C THR A 204 -12.28 -4.19 6.53
N VAL A 205 -12.33 -3.38 5.47
CA VAL A 205 -13.18 -3.62 4.29
C VAL A 205 -12.45 -4.39 3.20
N SER A 206 -11.12 -4.42 3.23
CA SER A 206 -10.32 -5.31 2.40
C SER A 206 -8.92 -5.51 2.96
N SER A 207 -8.26 -6.55 2.46
CA SER A 207 -6.86 -6.81 2.73
C SER A 207 -6.10 -7.20 1.48
N THR A 208 -4.88 -6.70 1.32
CA THR A 208 -4.02 -6.99 0.17
C THR A 208 -2.65 -7.45 0.63
N LEU A 209 -2.13 -8.51 0.02
CA LEU A 209 -0.74 -8.94 0.17
C LEU A 209 -0.04 -8.87 -1.19
N VAL A 210 1.17 -8.33 -1.23
CA VAL A 210 1.95 -8.15 -2.45
C VAL A 210 3.36 -8.65 -2.23
N ALA A 211 3.89 -9.38 -3.22
CA ALA A 211 5.32 -9.59 -3.37
C ALA A 211 5.72 -9.15 -4.78
N LEU A 212 6.64 -8.20 -4.90
CA LEU A 212 7.16 -7.73 -6.19
C LEU A 212 8.58 -8.24 -6.39
N GLY A 213 8.67 -9.31 -7.19
CA GLY A 213 9.94 -9.84 -7.69
C GLY A 213 10.51 -8.99 -8.82
N LYS A 214 11.85 -8.97 -8.95
CA LYS A 214 12.53 -8.36 -10.12
C LYS A 214 12.13 -9.02 -11.44
N LYS A 215 11.70 -10.28 -11.39
CA LYS A 215 11.13 -11.01 -12.54
C LYS A 215 9.61 -11.04 -12.39
N PRO A 216 8.84 -10.70 -13.45
CA PRO A 216 7.38 -10.70 -13.38
C PRO A 216 6.79 -11.99 -12.82
N ARG A 217 7.32 -13.16 -13.20
CA ARG A 217 6.84 -14.49 -12.76
C ARG A 217 6.87 -14.71 -11.24
N ASP A 218 7.76 -14.01 -10.54
CA ASP A 218 7.95 -14.13 -9.10
C ASP A 218 6.98 -13.21 -8.33
N ALA A 219 6.22 -12.37 -9.05
CA ALA A 219 5.25 -11.45 -8.45
C ALA A 219 4.01 -12.20 -7.95
N ILE A 220 3.54 -11.78 -6.77
CA ILE A 220 2.33 -12.27 -6.11
C ILE A 220 1.45 -11.07 -5.75
N TYR A 221 0.14 -11.18 -6.01
CA TYR A 221 -0.87 -10.23 -5.57
C TYR A 221 -2.06 -11.02 -5.05
N GLN A 222 -2.36 -10.90 -3.76
CA GLN A 222 -3.46 -11.58 -3.10
C GLN A 222 -4.40 -10.55 -2.49
N TYR A 223 -5.71 -10.75 -2.64
CA TYR A 223 -6.72 -9.80 -2.19
C TYR A 223 -7.88 -10.50 -1.50
N ALA A 224 -8.31 -9.96 -0.37
CA ALA A 224 -9.53 -10.35 0.33
C ALA A 224 -10.54 -9.20 0.25
N ASP A 225 -11.72 -9.46 -0.33
CA ASP A 225 -12.82 -8.50 -0.44
C ASP A 225 -13.65 -8.47 0.86
N GLY A 226 -13.00 -8.03 1.94
CA GLY A 226 -13.54 -8.01 3.28
C GLY A 226 -12.46 -8.19 4.33
N ALA A 227 -12.89 -8.36 5.57
CA ALA A 227 -12.00 -8.62 6.68
C ALA A 227 -11.30 -10.00 6.51
N PRO A 228 -9.96 -10.06 6.51
CA PRO A 228 -9.20 -11.24 6.08
C PRO A 228 -9.26 -12.44 7.04
N ASP A 229 -9.87 -12.30 8.21
CA ASP A 229 -10.14 -13.41 9.14
C ASP A 229 -11.44 -14.17 8.82
N GLU A 230 -12.35 -13.56 8.04
CA GLU A 230 -13.58 -14.20 7.54
C GLU A 230 -13.57 -14.37 6.02
N THR A 231 -12.80 -13.54 5.30
CA THR A 231 -12.68 -13.56 3.84
C THR A 231 -11.34 -14.15 3.42
N ARG A 232 -11.35 -15.11 2.49
CA ARG A 232 -10.13 -15.71 1.95
C ARG A 232 -9.41 -14.76 1.01
N TYR A 233 -8.08 -14.86 0.97
CA TYR A 233 -7.28 -14.23 -0.05
C TYR A 233 -7.42 -14.96 -1.40
N GLU A 234 -7.92 -14.26 -2.40
CA GLU A 234 -7.97 -14.67 -3.79
C GLU A 234 -6.69 -14.25 -4.52
N ASP A 235 -6.28 -15.02 -5.54
CA ASP A 235 -5.05 -14.79 -6.29
C ASP A 235 -5.28 -13.91 -7.54
N TYR A 236 -4.73 -12.70 -7.51
CA TYR A 236 -4.70 -11.73 -8.61
C TYR A 236 -3.32 -11.65 -9.27
N SER A 237 -2.39 -12.53 -8.90
CA SER A 237 -1.03 -12.59 -9.47
C SER A 237 -1.01 -12.68 -11.01
N PRO A 238 -1.93 -13.40 -11.70
CA PRO A 238 -1.95 -13.41 -13.16
C PRO A 238 -2.06 -12.01 -13.79
N PHE A 239 -2.87 -11.12 -13.21
CA PHE A 239 -3.02 -9.74 -13.70
C PHE A 239 -1.78 -8.90 -13.43
N LEU A 240 -1.18 -9.05 -12.24
CA LEU A 240 0.06 -8.35 -11.91
C LEU A 240 1.21 -8.78 -12.84
N ARG A 241 1.33 -10.09 -13.08
CA ARG A 241 2.32 -10.69 -13.99
C ARG A 241 2.16 -10.19 -15.42
N ASP A 242 0.92 -10.05 -15.91
CA ASP A 242 0.65 -9.50 -17.26
C ASP A 242 1.17 -8.06 -17.39
N ILE A 243 0.81 -7.17 -16.45
CA ILE A 243 1.25 -5.76 -16.54
C ILE A 243 2.76 -5.64 -16.42
N LEU A 244 3.40 -6.34 -15.47
CA LEU A 244 4.86 -6.29 -15.29
C LEU A 244 5.60 -6.85 -16.52
N SER A 245 5.10 -7.93 -17.12
CA SER A 245 5.68 -8.51 -18.35
C SER A 245 5.57 -7.56 -19.55
N ARG A 246 4.52 -6.73 -19.62
CA ARG A 246 4.41 -5.68 -20.63
C ARG A 246 5.41 -4.56 -20.36
N GLY A 247 5.49 -4.05 -19.13
CA GLY A 247 6.44 -3.00 -18.76
C GLY A 247 7.90 -3.40 -19.01
N LEU A 248 8.26 -4.64 -18.70
CA LEU A 248 9.61 -5.18 -18.96
C LEU A 248 9.92 -5.27 -20.47
N ARG A 249 8.94 -5.60 -21.30
CA ARG A 249 9.12 -5.59 -22.76
C ARG A 249 9.30 -4.17 -23.29
N GLU A 250 8.50 -3.22 -22.82
CA GLU A 250 8.59 -1.82 -23.22
C GLU A 250 9.95 -1.20 -22.85
N SER A 251 10.48 -1.48 -21.65
CA SER A 251 11.80 -0.98 -21.24
C SER A 251 12.93 -1.57 -22.09
N ARG A 252 12.88 -2.86 -22.40
CA ARG A 252 13.86 -3.53 -23.27
C ARG A 252 13.83 -3.00 -24.69
N SER A 253 12.65 -2.71 -25.25
CA SER A 253 12.54 -2.11 -26.58
C SER A 253 13.12 -0.70 -26.62
N LYS A 254 12.87 0.12 -25.58
CA LYS A 254 13.45 1.47 -25.47
C LYS A 254 14.97 1.48 -25.30
N ALA A 255 15.53 0.49 -24.61
CA ALA A 255 16.99 0.39 -24.43
C ALA A 255 17.73 -0.07 -25.69
N LYS A 256 17.02 -0.60 -26.69
CA LYS A 256 17.57 -1.04 -27.98
C LYS A 256 17.40 -0.02 -29.10
N ALA A 257 16.60 1.02 -28.88
CA ALA A 257 16.32 2.10 -29.82
C ALA A 257 17.26 3.28 -29.53
#